data_AF-A0AAT9GEB7-F1
#
_entry.id   AF-A0AAT9GEB7-F1
#
_cell.length_a   1.000
_cell.length_b   1.000
_cell.length_c   1.000
_cell.angle_alpha   90.00
_cell.angle_beta   90.00
_cell.angle_gamma   90.00
#
_symmetry.space_group_name_H-M   'P 1'
#
loop_
_entity.id
_entity.type
_entity.pdbx_description
1 polymer ?
#
loop_
_entity_poly.entity_id
_entity_poly.type
_entity_poly.pdbx_seq_one_letter_code
_entity_poly.pdbx_strand_id
1 'polypeptide(L)'
;MSILTQSGRAAIAASIKKQSIHLAWGTGDTSWESSHKEVEKTFVKGEIMLDHYHVKDAKVFQGQTIYQPSIDYIVESSTGVIQRTENSSIVENSTVTIEYVQSTPPEPINATKLINEVGRRTADEVLFCKGDENGELITPSGRFRPSNVPTNNLFLKFTFDFTDAANQVIRELGVMVGTKVKKELPEGQRYFEPKDIEDPGILLVLEHTVPLIRTSATRETFSFVVTF
;
A
#
# COMPACT_ATOMS: atom_id res chain seq x y z
N MET A 1 16.98 29.88 2.88
CA MET A 1 16.05 28.74 2.74
C MET A 1 15.04 28.82 3.86
N SER A 2 13.74 28.72 3.56
CA SER A 2 12.68 28.69 4.57
C SER A 2 12.42 27.24 4.98
N ILE A 3 12.17 27.01 6.27
CA ILE A 3 11.85 25.68 6.82
C ILE A 3 10.52 25.72 7.56
N LEU A 4 9.73 24.65 7.44
CA LEU A 4 8.46 24.52 8.15
C LEU A 4 8.73 24.31 9.65
N THR A 5 8.29 25.26 10.48
CA THR A 5 8.48 25.21 11.93
C THR A 5 7.63 24.12 12.57
N GLN A 6 8.00 23.70 13.78
CA GLN A 6 7.20 22.73 14.54
C GLN A 6 5.76 23.22 14.79
N SER A 7 5.58 24.51 15.06
CA SER A 7 4.24 25.11 15.18
C SER A 7 3.47 25.11 13.86
N GLY A 8 4.16 25.30 12.73
CA GLY A 8 3.56 25.17 11.40
C GLY A 8 3.05 23.76 11.12
N ARG A 9 3.85 22.73 11.41
CA ARG A 9 3.46 21.31 11.27
C ARG A 9 2.28 20.95 12.18
N ALA A 10 2.29 21.43 13.43
CA ALA A 10 1.17 21.26 14.35
C ALA A 10 -0.11 21.96 13.87
N ALA A 11 0.00 23.13 13.23
CA ALA A 11 -1.14 23.83 12.64
C ALA A 11 -1.73 23.08 11.42
N ILE A 12 -0.89 22.43 10.61
CA ILE A 12 -1.34 21.56 9.52
C ILE A 12 -2.11 20.37 10.09
N ALA A 13 -1.54 19.64 11.05
CA ALA A 13 -2.22 18.54 11.73
C ALA A 13 -3.56 18.99 12.34
N ALA A 14 -3.60 20.16 12.99
CA ALA A 14 -4.84 20.71 13.53
C ALA A 14 -5.88 21.07 12.47
N SER A 15 -5.44 21.45 11.26
CA SER A 15 -6.32 21.72 10.13
C SER A 15 -6.89 20.43 9.55
N ILE A 16 -6.06 19.38 9.39
CA ILE A 16 -6.49 18.05 8.93
C ILE A 16 -7.49 17.42 9.91
N LYS A 17 -7.23 17.50 11.23
CA LYS A 17 -8.13 16.98 12.27
C LYS A 17 -9.55 17.57 12.23
N LYS A 18 -9.74 18.76 11.66
CA LYS A 18 -11.05 19.41 11.52
C LYS A 18 -11.83 18.97 10.29
N GLN A 19 -11.19 18.28 9.35
CA GLN A 19 -11.83 17.78 8.13
C GLN A 19 -12.54 16.44 8.40
N SER A 20 -13.40 16.03 7.48
CA SER A 20 -13.87 14.64 7.44
C SER A 20 -12.70 13.71 7.13
N ILE A 21 -12.50 12.67 7.94
CA ILE A 21 -11.43 11.69 7.76
C ILE A 21 -12.05 10.31 7.61
N HIS A 22 -11.68 9.61 6.54
CA HIS A 22 -12.10 8.24 6.27
C HIS A 22 -10.88 7.36 5.99
N LEU A 23 -10.99 6.07 6.30
CA LEU A 23 -10.11 5.05 5.71
C LEU A 23 -10.86 4.39 4.56
N ALA A 24 -10.32 4.48 3.36
CA ALA A 24 -10.78 3.77 2.18
C ALA A 24 -10.06 2.44 2.02
N TRP A 25 -10.79 1.46 1.47
CA TRP A 25 -10.25 0.18 1.05
C TRP A 25 -10.32 0.05 -0.46
N GLY A 26 -9.24 -0.43 -1.06
CA GLY A 26 -9.15 -0.77 -2.49
C GLY A 26 -8.79 -2.24 -2.68
N THR A 27 -9.27 -2.85 -3.76
CA THR A 27 -8.87 -4.23 -4.08
C THR A 27 -7.45 -4.32 -4.61
N GLY A 28 -6.82 -3.17 -4.94
CA GLY A 28 -5.52 -3.15 -5.60
C GLY A 28 -5.57 -3.82 -6.98
N ASP A 29 -4.38 -4.19 -7.47
CA ASP A 29 -4.26 -5.08 -8.62
C ASP A 29 -4.33 -6.55 -8.16
N THR A 30 -5.19 -7.32 -8.83
CA THR A 30 -5.33 -8.76 -8.57
C THR A 30 -4.11 -9.57 -9.01
N SER A 31 -3.26 -9.02 -9.88
CA SER A 31 -2.02 -9.67 -10.30
C SER A 31 -0.89 -9.54 -9.27
N TRP A 32 -1.03 -8.67 -8.27
CA TRP A 32 -0.03 -8.61 -7.20
C TRP A 32 0.05 -9.95 -6.47
N GLU A 33 1.27 -10.42 -6.32
CA GLU A 33 1.65 -11.72 -5.76
C GLU A 33 1.29 -12.92 -6.68
N SER A 34 0.98 -12.70 -7.96
CA SER A 34 0.77 -13.80 -8.91
C SER A 34 2.08 -14.46 -9.32
N SER A 35 2.07 -15.79 -9.38
CA SER A 35 3.19 -16.59 -9.86
C SER A 35 3.13 -16.74 -11.38
N HIS A 36 4.24 -16.43 -12.04
CA HIS A 36 4.46 -16.64 -13.47
C HIS A 36 5.46 -17.77 -13.62
N LYS A 37 5.03 -18.85 -14.29
CA LYS A 37 5.85 -20.03 -14.50
C LYS A 37 6.10 -20.26 -15.97
N GLU A 38 7.21 -20.93 -16.25
CA GLU A 38 7.55 -21.38 -17.60
C GLU A 38 7.61 -20.25 -18.63
N VAL A 39 8.08 -19.06 -18.23
CA VAL A 39 8.21 -17.91 -19.12
C VAL A 39 9.49 -18.04 -19.95
N GLU A 40 9.35 -18.34 -21.23
CA GLU A 40 10.48 -18.44 -22.15
C GLU A 40 10.92 -17.07 -22.67
N LYS A 41 12.18 -16.72 -22.45
CA LYS A 41 12.79 -15.47 -22.94
C LYS A 41 14.22 -15.73 -23.43
N THR A 42 14.63 -14.96 -24.43
CA THR A 42 16.00 -15.02 -24.97
C THR A 42 16.79 -13.83 -24.46
N PHE A 43 18.01 -14.06 -23.99
CA PHE A 43 18.92 -12.97 -23.66
C PHE A 43 19.27 -12.18 -24.94
N VAL A 44 19.10 -10.87 -24.91
CA VAL A 44 19.52 -9.99 -26.00
C VAL A 44 20.52 -9.00 -25.41
N LYS A 45 21.77 -9.02 -25.90
CA LYS A 45 22.87 -8.21 -25.33
C LYS A 45 23.08 -8.45 -23.83
N GLY A 46 22.86 -9.69 -23.38
CA GLY A 46 23.03 -10.07 -21.98
C GLY A 46 21.86 -9.73 -21.06
N GLU A 47 20.75 -9.21 -21.58
CA GLU A 47 19.58 -8.83 -20.79
C GLU A 47 18.30 -9.56 -21.23
N ILE A 48 17.39 -9.76 -20.28
CA ILE A 48 16.00 -10.14 -20.50
C ILE A 48 15.12 -9.10 -19.83
N MET A 49 14.12 -8.61 -20.56
CA MET A 49 13.04 -7.79 -20.00
C MET A 49 11.80 -8.67 -19.78
N LEU A 50 11.37 -8.77 -18.53
CA LEU A 50 10.12 -9.44 -18.18
C LEU A 50 8.92 -8.58 -18.56
N ASP A 51 7.75 -9.22 -18.61
CA ASP A 51 6.49 -8.53 -18.95
C ASP A 51 5.95 -7.69 -17.78
N HIS A 52 6.50 -7.90 -16.57
CA HIS A 52 6.08 -7.23 -15.34
C HIS A 52 7.26 -6.52 -14.68
N TYR A 53 6.96 -5.35 -14.11
CA TYR A 53 7.82 -4.58 -13.21
C TYR A 53 7.61 -5.07 -11.77
N HIS A 54 8.52 -4.72 -10.86
CA HIS A 54 8.46 -5.13 -9.46
C HIS A 54 8.33 -6.66 -9.32
N VAL A 55 9.41 -7.39 -9.58
CA VAL A 55 9.44 -8.87 -9.52
C VAL A 55 10.25 -9.38 -8.33
N LYS A 56 9.91 -10.58 -7.84
CA LYS A 56 10.66 -11.30 -6.82
C LYS A 56 10.72 -12.80 -7.11
N ASP A 57 11.54 -13.50 -6.33
CA ASP A 57 11.71 -14.97 -6.41
C ASP A 57 12.02 -15.49 -7.81
N ALA A 58 12.71 -14.68 -8.63
CA ALA A 58 13.01 -15.01 -10.01
C ALA A 58 14.08 -16.12 -10.11
N LYS A 59 13.71 -17.20 -10.79
CA LYS A 59 14.55 -18.37 -11.08
C LYS A 59 14.72 -18.50 -12.58
N VAL A 60 15.97 -18.63 -13.01
CA VAL A 60 16.32 -18.86 -14.41
C VAL A 60 16.84 -20.28 -14.56
N PHE A 61 16.32 -21.02 -15.53
CA PHE A 61 16.75 -22.39 -15.80
C PHE A 61 16.69 -22.72 -17.29
N GLN A 62 17.43 -23.75 -17.70
CA GLN A 62 17.41 -24.28 -19.05
C GLN A 62 17.43 -25.81 -18.98
N GLY A 63 16.34 -26.45 -19.36
CA GLY A 63 16.14 -27.89 -19.13
C GLY A 63 16.16 -28.20 -17.64
N GLN A 64 17.11 -29.03 -17.19
CA GLN A 64 17.29 -29.38 -15.78
C GLN A 64 18.28 -28.48 -15.03
N THR A 65 19.01 -27.61 -15.74
CA THR A 65 20.02 -26.74 -15.14
C THR A 65 19.35 -25.49 -14.56
N ILE A 66 19.50 -25.29 -13.26
CA ILE A 66 19.07 -24.06 -12.57
C ILE A 66 20.29 -23.16 -12.39
N TYR A 67 20.21 -21.93 -12.89
CA TYR A 67 21.26 -20.94 -12.77
C TYR A 67 21.19 -20.22 -11.42
N GLN A 68 22.34 -19.76 -10.91
CA GLN A 68 22.48 -19.20 -9.58
C GLN A 68 22.35 -17.66 -9.60
N PRO A 69 21.44 -17.06 -8.80
CA PRO A 69 21.41 -15.62 -8.61
C PRO A 69 22.75 -15.07 -8.11
N SER A 70 23.09 -13.86 -8.54
CA SER A 70 24.35 -13.14 -8.23
C SER A 70 25.64 -13.78 -8.78
N ILE A 71 25.59 -15.04 -9.25
CA ILE A 71 26.71 -15.70 -9.92
C ILE A 71 26.49 -15.74 -11.42
N ASP A 72 25.31 -16.18 -11.87
CA ASP A 72 24.96 -16.31 -13.28
C ASP A 72 24.13 -15.14 -13.80
N TYR A 73 23.28 -14.56 -12.95
CA TYR A 73 22.43 -13.44 -13.30
C TYR A 73 22.10 -12.55 -12.10
N ILE A 74 21.77 -11.30 -12.37
CA ILE A 74 21.24 -10.33 -11.41
C ILE A 74 19.83 -9.96 -11.85
N VAL A 75 18.93 -9.78 -10.88
CA VAL A 75 17.54 -9.37 -11.13
C VAL A 75 17.35 -7.96 -10.61
N GLU A 76 17.13 -7.02 -11.51
CA GLU A 76 16.69 -5.68 -11.15
C GLU A 76 15.18 -5.74 -10.88
N SER A 77 14.83 -5.99 -9.62
CA SER A 77 13.45 -6.21 -9.18
C SER A 77 12.51 -5.08 -9.63
N SER A 78 12.96 -3.83 -9.58
CA SER A 78 12.13 -2.67 -9.88
C SER A 78 11.74 -2.60 -11.37
N THR A 79 12.70 -2.85 -12.26
CA THR A 79 12.50 -2.74 -13.71
C THR A 79 12.07 -4.04 -14.37
N GLY A 80 12.15 -5.18 -13.65
CA GLY A 80 11.88 -6.50 -14.23
C GLY A 80 12.97 -6.95 -15.20
N VAL A 81 14.18 -6.39 -15.12
CA VAL A 81 15.30 -6.76 -15.98
C VAL A 81 16.15 -7.83 -15.31
N ILE A 82 16.45 -8.90 -16.06
CA ILE A 82 17.43 -9.92 -15.67
C ILE A 82 18.68 -9.72 -16.51
N GLN A 83 19.81 -9.47 -15.87
CA GLN A 83 21.10 -9.27 -16.54
C GLN A 83 22.02 -10.46 -16.26
N ARG A 84 22.71 -10.95 -17.29
CA ARG A 84 23.81 -11.90 -17.10
C ARG A 84 24.97 -11.19 -16.40
N THR A 85 25.62 -11.91 -15.50
CA THR A 85 26.89 -11.48 -14.90
C THR A 85 28.06 -11.78 -15.84
N GLU A 86 29.23 -11.23 -15.55
CA GLU A 86 30.47 -11.53 -16.29
C GLU A 86 30.90 -13.00 -16.13
N ASN A 87 30.61 -13.62 -14.98
CA ASN A 87 30.96 -15.01 -14.67
C ASN A 87 29.84 -16.01 -15.00
N SER A 88 28.87 -15.58 -15.80
CA SER A 88 27.68 -16.37 -16.08
C SER A 88 27.97 -17.63 -16.89
N SER A 89 27.47 -18.77 -16.40
CA SER A 89 27.43 -20.04 -17.13
C SER A 89 26.29 -20.10 -18.16
N ILE A 90 25.38 -19.13 -18.16
CA ILE A 90 24.33 -18.99 -19.17
C ILE A 90 25.00 -18.66 -20.51
N VAL A 91 24.65 -19.37 -21.57
CA VAL A 91 25.19 -19.12 -22.92
C VAL A 91 24.64 -17.80 -23.47
N GLU A 92 25.49 -17.01 -24.13
CA GLU A 92 25.07 -15.75 -24.75
C GLU A 92 24.00 -15.97 -25.83
N ASN A 93 22.99 -15.10 -25.85
CA ASN A 93 21.83 -15.19 -26.74
C ASN A 93 21.02 -16.50 -26.65
N SER A 94 21.16 -17.25 -25.55
CA SER A 94 20.36 -18.46 -25.32
C SER A 94 18.96 -18.13 -24.83
N THR A 95 18.01 -19.01 -25.18
CA THR A 95 16.65 -19.01 -24.63
C THR A 95 16.66 -19.78 -23.32
N VAL A 96 16.11 -19.17 -22.28
CA VAL A 96 15.95 -19.73 -20.94
C VAL A 96 14.48 -19.71 -20.53
N THR A 97 14.15 -20.56 -19.59
CA THR A 97 12.85 -20.57 -18.91
C THR A 97 12.98 -19.83 -17.59
N ILE A 98 11.99 -19.00 -17.28
CA ILE A 98 11.98 -18.15 -16.09
C ILE A 98 10.71 -18.42 -15.30
N GLU A 99 10.88 -18.59 -13.99
CA GLU A 99 9.82 -18.53 -13.00
C GLU A 99 10.01 -17.27 -12.15
N TYR A 100 8.96 -16.52 -11.87
CA TYR A 100 9.02 -15.36 -10.98
C TYR A 100 7.65 -15.05 -10.38
N VAL A 101 7.63 -14.22 -9.34
CA VAL A 101 6.39 -13.68 -8.76
C VAL A 101 6.34 -12.18 -9.05
N GLN A 102 5.19 -11.70 -9.53
CA GLN A 102 4.93 -10.27 -9.60
C GLN A 102 4.71 -9.78 -8.16
N SER A 103 5.62 -8.95 -7.65
CA SER A 103 5.50 -8.42 -6.30
C SER A 103 4.53 -7.23 -6.25
N THR A 104 4.04 -6.95 -5.05
CA THR A 104 3.31 -5.71 -4.79
C THR A 104 4.27 -4.51 -4.96
N PRO A 105 3.97 -3.55 -5.86
CA PRO A 105 4.83 -2.39 -6.08
C PRO A 105 4.84 -1.46 -4.86
N PRO A 106 5.85 -0.58 -4.73
CA PRO A 106 5.82 0.48 -3.72
C PRO A 106 4.68 1.47 -4.01
N GLU A 107 4.24 2.18 -2.97
CA GLU A 107 3.14 3.14 -3.08
C GLU A 107 3.56 4.35 -3.94
N PRO A 108 2.81 4.68 -5.00
CA PRO A 108 3.14 5.82 -5.85
C PRO A 108 2.89 7.15 -5.12
N ILE A 109 3.92 7.98 -4.97
CA ILE A 109 3.83 9.30 -4.30
C ILE A 109 2.90 10.31 -4.99
N ASN A 110 2.56 10.05 -6.26
CA ASN A 110 1.63 10.86 -7.06
C ASN A 110 0.22 10.24 -7.12
N ALA A 111 -0.04 9.17 -6.35
CA ALA A 111 -1.37 8.60 -6.23
C ALA A 111 -2.35 9.65 -5.67
N THR A 112 -3.51 9.74 -6.29
CA THR A 112 -4.61 10.62 -5.85
C THR A 112 -5.87 9.84 -5.47
N LYS A 113 -5.87 8.52 -5.70
CA LYS A 113 -6.96 7.59 -5.42
C LYS A 113 -6.40 6.17 -5.28
N LEU A 114 -7.18 5.28 -4.66
CA LEU A 114 -6.90 3.84 -4.63
C LEU A 114 -7.31 3.20 -5.97
N ILE A 115 -6.72 2.05 -6.27
CA ILE A 115 -7.12 1.15 -7.34
C ILE A 115 -8.36 0.39 -6.89
N ASN A 116 -9.45 0.54 -7.65
CA ASN A 116 -10.73 -0.14 -7.42
C ASN A 116 -11.20 0.02 -5.96
N GLU A 117 -11.39 1.26 -5.52
CA GLU A 117 -11.95 1.55 -4.21
C GLU A 117 -13.30 0.84 -4.03
N VAL A 118 -13.43 0.12 -2.93
CA VAL A 118 -14.60 -0.67 -2.55
C VAL A 118 -15.53 0.13 -1.63
N GLY A 119 -14.94 0.95 -0.77
CA GLY A 119 -15.67 1.85 0.12
C GLY A 119 -14.76 2.40 1.21
N ARG A 120 -15.29 3.32 2.00
CA ARG A 120 -14.54 4.05 3.02
C ARG A 120 -15.34 4.24 4.30
N ARG A 121 -14.66 4.20 5.43
CA ARG A 121 -15.27 4.34 6.76
C ARG A 121 -14.75 5.56 7.50
N THR A 122 -15.66 6.30 8.14
CA THR A 122 -15.32 7.46 8.97
C THR A 122 -14.47 7.07 10.18
N ALA A 123 -13.43 7.85 10.49
CA ALA A 123 -12.58 7.65 11.67
C ALA A 123 -13.39 7.54 12.97
N ASP A 124 -13.06 6.54 13.80
CA ASP A 124 -13.59 6.38 15.16
C ASP A 124 -12.92 7.34 16.14
N GLU A 125 -11.59 7.48 16.02
CA GLU A 125 -10.80 8.35 16.88
C GLU A 125 -9.81 9.13 16.03
N VAL A 126 -9.71 10.43 16.30
CA VAL A 126 -8.71 11.33 15.73
C VAL A 126 -8.13 12.13 16.88
N LEU A 127 -6.88 11.85 17.26
CA LEU A 127 -6.23 12.44 18.43
C LEU A 127 -4.89 13.07 18.03
N PHE A 128 -4.53 14.18 18.66
CA PHE A 128 -3.12 14.58 18.65
C PHE A 128 -2.33 13.63 19.53
N CYS A 129 -1.09 13.32 19.17
CA CYS A 129 -0.26 12.45 19.99
C CYS A 129 1.23 12.84 19.96
N LYS A 130 2.03 12.24 20.83
CA LYS A 130 3.50 12.34 20.83
C LYS A 130 4.09 10.94 20.97
N GLY A 131 5.25 10.70 20.38
CA GLY A 131 5.97 9.43 20.56
C GLY A 131 6.33 9.25 22.03
N ASP A 132 6.06 8.05 22.55
CA ASP A 132 6.32 7.67 23.95
C ASP A 132 6.46 6.14 23.99
N GLU A 133 7.63 5.62 24.38
CA GLU A 133 7.89 4.17 24.47
C GLU A 133 6.92 3.46 25.43
N ASN A 134 6.35 4.19 26.40
CA ASN A 134 5.38 3.66 27.35
C ASN A 134 3.94 4.10 27.03
N GLY A 135 3.72 4.71 25.87
CA GLY A 135 2.42 5.20 25.43
C GLY A 135 1.36 4.10 25.27
N GLU A 136 0.11 4.47 25.51
CA GLU A 136 -1.07 3.61 25.42
C GLU A 136 -1.60 3.44 23.99
N LEU A 137 -1.28 4.36 23.07
CA LEU A 137 -1.64 4.25 21.66
C LEU A 137 -0.58 3.39 20.96
N ILE A 138 -0.98 2.23 20.47
CA ILE A 138 -0.09 1.27 19.81
C ILE A 138 -0.40 1.26 18.32
N THR A 139 0.62 1.48 17.50
CA THR A 139 0.57 1.34 16.04
C THR A 139 1.76 0.51 15.56
N PRO A 140 1.76 0.03 14.30
CA PRO A 140 2.92 -0.63 13.73
C PRO A 140 4.19 0.24 13.74
N SER A 141 4.03 1.57 13.72
CA SER A 141 5.13 2.55 13.75
C SER A 141 5.68 2.85 15.16
N GLY A 142 5.05 2.34 16.22
CA GLY A 142 5.53 2.50 17.59
C GLY A 142 4.43 2.81 18.60
N ARG A 143 4.84 3.37 19.74
CA ARG A 143 3.95 3.74 20.84
C ARG A 143 3.86 5.24 20.98
N PHE A 144 2.65 5.71 21.30
CA PHE A 144 2.32 7.12 21.38
C PHE A 144 1.41 7.38 22.58
N ARG A 145 1.45 8.62 23.07
CA ARG A 145 0.57 9.12 24.11
C ARG A 145 -0.33 10.24 23.56
N PRO A 146 -1.65 10.25 23.84
CA PRO A 146 -2.54 11.33 23.44
C PRO A 146 -2.08 12.68 23.98
N SER A 147 -2.40 13.75 23.24
CA SER A 147 -2.10 15.13 23.63
C SER A 147 -3.33 16.00 23.50
N ASN A 148 -3.55 16.85 24.51
CA ASN A 148 -4.63 17.84 24.52
C ASN A 148 -4.23 19.15 23.80
N VAL A 149 -2.97 19.27 23.39
CA VAL A 149 -2.47 20.39 22.58
C VAL A 149 -2.11 19.89 21.18
N PRO A 150 -2.26 20.72 20.14
CA PRO A 150 -1.84 20.35 18.80
C PRO A 150 -0.37 19.92 18.76
N THR A 151 -0.12 18.78 18.12
CA THR A 151 1.21 18.27 17.80
C THR A 151 1.28 18.07 16.29
N ASN A 152 2.47 17.76 15.77
CA ASN A 152 2.60 17.40 14.36
C ASN A 152 2.19 15.95 14.05
N ASN A 153 1.63 15.21 15.01
CA ASN A 153 1.20 13.83 14.82
C ASN A 153 -0.30 13.68 15.06
N LEU A 154 -0.98 13.00 14.14
CA LEU A 154 -2.37 12.57 14.31
C LEU A 154 -2.45 11.06 14.42
N PHE A 155 -2.96 10.57 15.54
CA PHE A 155 -3.42 9.21 15.68
C PHE A 155 -4.82 9.07 15.08
N LEU A 156 -5.00 8.07 14.22
CA LEU A 156 -6.25 7.77 13.54
C LEU A 156 -6.62 6.31 13.81
N LYS A 157 -7.87 6.07 14.20
CA LYS A 157 -8.39 4.71 14.39
C LYS A 157 -9.67 4.49 13.61
N PHE A 158 -9.77 3.33 12.98
CA PHE A 158 -10.91 2.94 12.15
C PHE A 158 -11.26 1.48 12.44
N THR A 159 -12.54 1.22 12.72
CA THR A 159 -13.03 -0.13 13.00
C THR A 159 -14.14 -0.49 12.04
N PHE A 160 -13.83 -1.25 10.99
CA PHE A 160 -14.79 -1.70 10.01
C PHE A 160 -15.73 -2.74 10.62
N ASP A 161 -17.01 -2.62 10.29
CA ASP A 161 -18.05 -3.52 10.80
C ASP A 161 -18.08 -4.84 10.03
N PHE A 162 -18.80 -5.82 10.55
CA PHE A 162 -18.85 -7.17 10.00
C PHE A 162 -19.22 -7.19 8.50
N THR A 163 -20.19 -6.37 8.10
CA THR A 163 -20.70 -6.34 6.73
C THR A 163 -19.92 -5.42 5.80
N ASP A 164 -19.05 -4.56 6.34
CA ASP A 164 -18.29 -3.59 5.55
C ASP A 164 -17.35 -4.34 4.59
N ALA A 165 -17.57 -4.17 3.28
CA ALA A 165 -16.89 -4.86 2.19
C ALA A 165 -16.81 -6.39 2.36
N ALA A 166 -17.88 -7.03 2.86
CA ALA A 166 -17.89 -8.49 3.00
C ALA A 166 -17.60 -9.21 1.67
N ASN A 167 -16.80 -10.28 1.72
CA ASN A 167 -16.34 -11.09 0.58
C ASN A 167 -15.38 -10.39 -0.39
N GLN A 168 -14.84 -9.22 -0.02
CA GLN A 168 -13.82 -8.54 -0.81
C GLN A 168 -12.43 -8.94 -0.35
N VAL A 169 -11.46 -8.88 -1.27
CA VAL A 169 -10.05 -9.01 -0.96
C VAL A 169 -9.44 -7.62 -1.04
N ILE A 170 -9.02 -7.08 0.10
CA ILE A 170 -8.47 -5.73 0.21
C ILE A 170 -6.95 -5.80 0.09
N ARG A 171 -6.37 -4.92 -0.72
CA ARG A 171 -4.92 -4.80 -0.95
C ARG A 171 -4.41 -3.38 -0.80
N GLU A 172 -5.30 -2.39 -0.69
CA GLU A 172 -4.93 -1.01 -0.47
C GLU A 172 -5.73 -0.40 0.67
N LEU A 173 -5.04 0.37 1.51
CA LEU A 173 -5.59 1.21 2.55
C LEU A 173 -5.29 2.66 2.19
N GLY A 174 -6.27 3.56 2.33
CA GLY A 174 -6.04 4.97 2.04
C GLY A 174 -6.73 5.91 3.02
N VAL A 175 -5.98 6.81 3.65
CA VAL A 175 -6.56 7.84 4.51
C VAL A 175 -7.04 8.99 3.62
N MET A 176 -8.35 9.16 3.54
CA MET A 176 -9.02 10.21 2.77
C MET A 176 -9.41 11.37 3.67
N VAL A 177 -9.08 12.61 3.27
CA VAL A 177 -9.36 13.83 4.02
C VAL A 177 -10.25 14.78 3.21
N GLY A 178 -11.27 15.35 3.84
CA GLY A 178 -12.17 16.33 3.20
C GLY A 178 -13.20 15.70 2.27
N THR A 179 -13.46 14.40 2.39
CA THR A 179 -14.54 13.70 1.66
C THR A 179 -15.89 14.35 1.93
N LYS A 180 -16.68 14.58 0.87
CA LYS A 180 -18.10 14.94 0.97
C LYS A 180 -18.95 13.78 0.49
N VAL A 181 -19.92 13.39 1.33
CA VAL A 181 -20.88 12.34 1.04
C VAL A 181 -22.21 12.97 0.60
N LYS A 182 -23.00 12.22 -0.19
CA LYS A 182 -24.30 12.69 -0.67
C LYS A 182 -25.26 12.99 0.50
N LYS A 183 -26.14 13.99 0.32
CA LYS A 183 -27.06 14.47 1.36
C LYS A 183 -28.18 13.48 1.72
N GLU A 184 -28.52 12.56 0.82
CA GLU A 184 -29.68 11.67 0.96
C GLU A 184 -29.35 10.36 1.71
N LEU A 185 -28.15 10.26 2.30
CA LEU A 185 -27.71 9.06 2.99
C LEU A 185 -28.32 8.95 4.40
N PRO A 186 -28.61 7.73 4.87
CA PRO A 186 -29.07 7.48 6.24
C PRO A 186 -28.24 8.18 7.32
N GLU A 187 -28.94 8.77 8.29
CA GLU A 187 -28.29 9.38 9.45
C GLU A 187 -27.51 8.33 10.25
N GLY A 188 -26.30 8.70 10.69
CA GLY A 188 -25.43 7.80 11.44
C GLY A 188 -24.72 6.75 10.59
N GLN A 189 -24.91 6.72 9.26
CA GLN A 189 -24.08 5.90 8.37
C GLN A 189 -22.60 6.32 8.49
N ARG A 190 -21.72 5.33 8.63
CA ARG A 190 -20.27 5.54 8.80
C ARG A 190 -19.43 4.87 7.72
N TYR A 191 -19.99 3.93 6.99
CA TYR A 191 -19.35 3.25 5.86
C TYR A 191 -20.04 3.69 4.56
N PHE A 192 -19.26 4.09 3.56
CA PHE A 192 -19.75 4.66 2.31
C PHE A 192 -19.14 3.92 1.13
N GLU A 193 -19.97 3.48 0.20
CA GLU A 193 -19.49 2.94 -1.07
C GLU A 193 -19.11 4.08 -2.02
N PRO A 194 -18.33 3.84 -3.09
CA PRO A 194 -17.97 4.87 -4.07
C PRO A 194 -19.16 5.65 -4.62
N LYS A 195 -20.32 4.99 -4.75
CA LYS A 195 -21.56 5.61 -5.23
C LYS A 195 -22.16 6.64 -4.26
N ASP A 196 -21.78 6.60 -2.99
CA ASP A 196 -22.29 7.49 -1.93
C ASP A 196 -21.45 8.78 -1.81
N ILE A 197 -20.30 8.83 -2.50
CA ILE A 197 -19.35 9.94 -2.45
C ILE A 197 -19.71 11.00 -3.50
N GLU A 198 -19.79 12.25 -3.07
CA GLU A 198 -19.96 13.43 -3.93
C GLU A 198 -18.61 14.04 -4.32
N ASP A 199 -17.70 14.15 -3.34
CA ASP A 199 -16.34 14.65 -3.50
C ASP A 199 -15.39 13.70 -2.77
N PRO A 200 -14.42 13.06 -3.46
CA PRO A 200 -13.53 12.10 -2.83
C PRO A 200 -12.61 12.75 -1.77
N GLY A 201 -12.37 14.06 -1.85
CA GLY A 201 -11.36 14.74 -1.05
C GLY A 201 -9.94 14.40 -1.51
N ILE A 202 -9.00 14.41 -0.57
CA ILE A 202 -7.56 14.21 -0.82
C ILE A 202 -7.13 12.87 -0.22
N LEU A 203 -6.43 12.06 -1.00
CA LEU A 203 -5.70 10.90 -0.51
C LEU A 203 -4.44 11.38 0.23
N LEU A 204 -4.43 11.25 1.56
CA LEU A 204 -3.33 11.71 2.41
C LEU A 204 -2.27 10.64 2.64
N VAL A 205 -2.71 9.38 2.79
CA VAL A 205 -1.84 8.22 3.01
C VAL A 205 -2.34 7.11 2.11
N LEU A 206 -1.41 6.40 1.46
CA LEU A 206 -1.66 5.15 0.74
C LEU A 206 -0.74 4.09 1.35
N GLU A 207 -1.26 2.90 1.55
CA GLU A 207 -0.50 1.73 1.98
C GLU A 207 -0.99 0.52 1.19
N HIS A 208 -0.07 -0.18 0.53
CA HIS A 208 -0.34 -1.49 -0.03
C HIS A 208 -0.17 -2.54 1.07
N THR A 209 -1.12 -3.47 1.17
CA THR A 209 -1.14 -4.50 2.18
C THR A 209 -1.16 -5.89 1.56
N VAL A 210 -0.69 -6.88 2.33
CA VAL A 210 -0.94 -8.28 1.97
C VAL A 210 -2.44 -8.53 1.87
N PRO A 211 -2.91 -9.40 0.97
CA PRO A 211 -4.33 -9.57 0.73
C PRO A 211 -5.11 -9.87 2.01
N LEU A 212 -5.98 -8.93 2.40
CA LEU A 212 -6.88 -9.02 3.53
C LEU A 212 -8.24 -9.53 3.06
N ILE A 213 -8.56 -10.77 3.42
CA ILE A 213 -9.82 -11.43 3.03
C ILE A 213 -10.92 -11.00 4.01
N ARG A 214 -11.90 -10.23 3.53
CA ARG A 214 -13.03 -9.78 4.34
C ARG A 214 -14.11 -10.84 4.43
N THR A 215 -14.50 -11.15 5.66
CA THR A 215 -15.62 -12.04 5.97
C THR A 215 -16.59 -11.34 6.93
N SER A 216 -17.84 -11.75 6.92
CA SER A 216 -18.86 -11.23 7.85
C SER A 216 -18.71 -11.74 9.30
N ALA A 217 -17.64 -12.47 9.61
CA ALA A 217 -17.37 -13.00 10.93
C ALA A 217 -16.43 -12.10 11.76
N THR A 218 -15.70 -11.19 11.13
CA THR A 218 -14.68 -10.36 11.81
C THR A 218 -14.88 -8.87 11.56
N ARG A 219 -14.49 -8.08 12.57
CA ARG A 219 -14.28 -6.64 12.47
C ARG A 219 -12.79 -6.38 12.41
N GLU A 220 -12.37 -5.52 11.50
CA GLU A 220 -10.97 -5.15 11.34
C GLU A 220 -10.74 -3.75 11.91
N THR A 221 -9.71 -3.62 12.75
CA THR A 221 -9.31 -2.34 13.33
C THR A 221 -7.96 -1.92 12.78
N PHE A 222 -7.89 -0.69 12.27
CA PHE A 222 -6.67 -0.07 11.80
C PHE A 222 -6.34 1.15 12.64
N SER A 223 -5.06 1.27 12.99
CA SER A 223 -4.54 2.39 13.77
C SER A 223 -3.30 2.95 13.09
N PHE A 224 -3.32 4.23 12.76
CA PHE A 224 -2.23 4.93 12.08
C PHE A 224 -1.74 6.10 12.93
N VAL A 225 -0.47 6.48 12.75
CA VAL A 225 0.01 7.82 13.11
C VAL A 225 0.54 8.50 11.87
N VAL A 226 -0.05 9.65 11.52
CA VAL A 226 0.41 10.50 10.44
C VAL A 226 1.21 11.65 11.02
N THR A 227 2.46 11.82 10.55
CA THR A 227 3.37 12.88 10.98
C THR A 227 3.48 13.96 9.91
N PHE A 228 3.35 15.22 10.31
CA PHE A 228 3.42 16.41 9.45
C PHE A 228 4.68 17.22 9.69
#